data_AF-A0A1L8DZN8-F1
#
_entry.id   AF-A0A1L8DZN8-F1
#
_cell.length_a   1.000
_cell.length_b   1.000
_cell.length_c   1.000
_cell.angle_alpha   90.00
_cell.angle_beta   90.00
_cell.angle_gamma   90.00
#
_symmetry.space_group_name_H-M   'P 1'
#
loop_
_entity.id
_entity.type
_entity.pdbx_description
1 polymer ?
#
loop_
_entity_poly.entity_id
_entity_poly.type
_entity_poly.pdbx_seq_one_letter_code
_entity_poly.pdbx_strand_id
1 'polypeptide(L)'
;MAAESGMRIVRQASDEGRNMALRAFRDPSFDGVRTSFHTFWSSCIDFLNRIRYTALELTDPQIFYQQLQLFFHDEISRNNAFFVCIGLGLGTAGGFFLGLWLARPSLSAPVMKAIACKNHHSVSLTRVSVPQMFSTSDILIRIRAASFHRLDDRILHGYGRTIRRMISMHPDAPLVLGRAASGVVEAVGKDCRSGLEIGDEVWLVSPWYSAGVASEITIVPESRVGRKPFITGFEAAASLPYSGSVAMGALKQADLGEHTCAGKRILVQDGCSPVGCVLTQLMKKWGASVTATCYVRSVPVIRALGADDVITLRGESPSDGLFLSTDSSLVEKFNLSHALATREITFDVIFFTTPVSYDKNFLHKYLSPGGRIIDTYEAPLWTDDFGFFGRFGLSFIVTLRRFAGWLLRSPPDWGGPHMCHLTLDQLAGYVNEGLLQTVVDQVFTPEDAERALEHICSEKAIGSTIVTFRDGK
;
A
#
# COMPACT_ATOMS: atom_id res chain seq x y z
N MET A 1 -48.65 -6.16 2.10
CA MET A 1 -49.41 -5.06 2.75
C MET A 1 -48.53 -4.06 3.49
N ALA A 2 -47.53 -4.46 4.31
CA ALA A 2 -46.67 -3.50 5.02
C ALA A 2 -45.73 -2.66 4.11
N ALA A 3 -45.15 -3.25 3.05
CA ALA A 3 -44.26 -2.54 2.12
C ALA A 3 -44.99 -1.49 1.26
N GLU A 4 -46.25 -1.74 0.93
CA GLU A 4 -47.08 -0.83 0.14
C GLU A 4 -47.55 0.38 0.94
N SER A 5 -47.82 0.18 2.24
CA SER A 5 -48.12 1.25 3.19
C SER A 5 -46.89 2.14 3.44
N GLY A 6 -45.69 1.55 3.58
CA GLY A 6 -44.44 2.29 3.72
C GLY A 6 -44.10 3.15 2.49
N MET A 7 -44.26 2.62 1.28
CA MET A 7 -44.04 3.40 0.05
C MET A 7 -45.04 4.56 -0.12
N ARG A 8 -46.28 4.41 0.35
CA ARG A 8 -47.25 5.52 0.35
C ARG A 8 -46.83 6.63 1.30
N ILE A 9 -46.33 6.29 2.49
CA ILE A 9 -45.85 7.28 3.47
C ILE A 9 -44.62 8.02 2.94
N VAL A 10 -43.67 7.32 2.31
CA VAL A 10 -42.48 7.95 1.72
C VAL A 10 -42.83 8.85 0.53
N ARG A 11 -43.76 8.42 -0.34
CA ARG A 11 -44.25 9.28 -1.42
C ARG A 11 -45.00 10.49 -0.90
N GLN A 12 -45.84 10.32 0.12
CA GLN A 12 -46.57 11.42 0.74
C GLN A 12 -45.63 12.42 1.40
N ALA A 13 -44.60 11.96 2.11
CA ALA A 13 -43.57 12.82 2.70
C ALA A 13 -42.70 13.52 1.63
N SER A 14 -42.40 12.85 0.52
CA SER A 14 -41.70 13.43 -0.63
C SER A 14 -42.54 14.49 -1.33
N ASP A 15 -43.83 14.24 -1.53
CA ASP A 15 -44.77 15.17 -2.16
C ASP A 15 -45.06 16.36 -1.24
N GLU A 16 -45.16 16.16 0.08
CA GLU A 16 -45.23 17.23 1.07
C GLU A 16 -43.94 18.05 1.10
N GLY A 17 -42.77 17.43 1.10
CA GLY A 17 -41.49 18.13 1.03
C GLY A 17 -41.33 18.95 -0.25
N ARG A 18 -41.74 18.39 -1.40
CA ARG A 18 -41.73 19.11 -2.69
C ARG A 18 -42.72 20.27 -2.70
N ASN A 19 -43.93 20.07 -2.17
CA ASN A 19 -44.93 21.12 -2.10
C ASN A 19 -44.56 22.21 -1.08
N MET A 20 -43.88 21.86 0.01
CA MET A 20 -43.37 22.79 1.01
C MET A 20 -42.20 23.60 0.46
N ALA A 21 -41.29 22.97 -0.29
CA ALA A 21 -40.23 23.68 -1.02
C ALA A 21 -40.80 24.61 -2.10
N LEU A 22 -41.81 24.17 -2.86
CA LEU A 22 -42.49 25.01 -3.85
C LEU A 22 -43.29 26.16 -3.21
N ARG A 23 -43.87 25.96 -2.02
CA ARG A 23 -44.53 27.03 -1.25
C ARG A 23 -43.52 28.03 -0.70
N ALA A 24 -42.40 27.56 -0.14
CA ALA A 24 -41.30 28.42 0.31
C ALA A 24 -40.68 29.20 -0.87
N PHE A 25 -40.60 28.59 -2.04
CA PHE A 25 -40.14 29.27 -3.25
C PHE A 25 -41.18 30.30 -3.74
N ARG A 26 -42.49 30.02 -3.64
CA ARG A 26 -43.58 30.95 -4.01
C ARG A 26 -43.97 31.94 -2.91
N ASP A 27 -43.25 31.94 -1.79
CA ASP A 27 -43.49 32.86 -0.70
C ASP A 27 -43.07 34.28 -1.13
N PRO A 28 -43.94 35.30 -0.98
CA PRO A 28 -43.64 36.68 -1.37
C PRO A 28 -42.41 37.26 -0.64
N SER A 29 -41.99 36.67 0.48
CA SER A 29 -40.72 37.02 1.15
C SER A 29 -39.47 36.69 0.32
N PHE A 30 -39.56 35.76 -0.64
CA PHE A 30 -38.47 35.38 -1.54
C PHE A 30 -38.52 36.07 -2.90
N ASP A 31 -39.55 36.88 -3.20
CA ASP A 31 -39.63 37.61 -4.46
C ASP A 31 -38.47 38.60 -4.62
N GLY A 32 -38.01 39.24 -3.54
CA GLY A 32 -36.82 40.10 -3.57
C GLY A 32 -35.55 39.34 -3.97
N VAL A 33 -35.36 38.11 -3.47
CA VAL A 33 -34.20 37.26 -3.78
C VAL A 33 -34.30 36.71 -5.20
N ARG A 34 -35.49 36.29 -5.64
CA ARG A 34 -35.72 35.82 -7.01
C ARG A 34 -35.48 36.94 -8.02
N THR A 35 -36.01 38.13 -7.75
CA THR A 35 -35.83 39.29 -8.64
C THR A 35 -34.36 39.68 -8.66
N SER A 36 -33.67 39.70 -7.52
CA SER A 36 -32.24 39.99 -7.46
C SER A 36 -31.40 38.95 -8.21
N PHE A 37 -31.73 37.66 -8.06
CA PHE A 37 -31.03 36.59 -8.77
C PHE A 37 -31.30 36.63 -10.27
N HIS A 38 -32.53 36.89 -10.68
CA HIS A 38 -32.89 37.02 -12.09
C HIS A 38 -32.20 38.24 -12.72
N THR A 39 -32.19 39.39 -12.03
CA THR A 39 -31.51 40.61 -12.47
C THR A 39 -30.00 40.43 -12.51
N PHE A 40 -29.42 39.73 -11.54
CA PHE A 40 -28.00 39.38 -11.53
C PHE A 40 -27.66 38.45 -12.70
N TRP A 41 -28.44 37.39 -12.88
CA TRP A 41 -28.24 36.40 -13.94
C TRP A 41 -28.42 37.01 -15.34
N SER A 42 -29.44 37.86 -15.54
CA SER A 42 -29.61 38.59 -16.80
C SER A 42 -28.47 39.57 -17.04
N SER A 43 -27.99 40.27 -16.00
CA SER A 43 -26.83 41.16 -16.11
C SER A 43 -25.54 40.39 -16.47
N CYS A 44 -25.35 39.19 -15.92
CA CYS A 44 -24.22 38.33 -16.28
C CYS A 44 -24.32 37.84 -17.73
N ILE A 45 -25.50 37.43 -18.19
CA ILE A 45 -25.72 37.03 -19.58
C ILE A 45 -25.49 38.22 -20.52
N ASP A 46 -26.00 39.41 -20.19
CA ASP A 46 -25.79 40.62 -20.98
C ASP A 46 -24.32 41.05 -21.01
N PHE A 47 -23.61 40.90 -19.89
CA PHE A 47 -22.17 41.15 -19.82
C PHE A 47 -21.38 40.18 -20.69
N LEU A 48 -21.69 38.88 -20.63
CA LEU A 48 -21.06 37.86 -21.48
C LEU A 48 -21.36 38.10 -22.96
N ASN A 49 -22.58 38.50 -23.29
CA ASN A 49 -22.96 38.85 -24.66
C ASN A 49 -22.24 40.11 -25.12
N ARG A 50 -22.10 41.14 -24.27
CA ARG A 50 -21.28 42.33 -24.57
C ARG A 50 -19.83 41.95 -24.80
N ILE A 51 -19.22 41.14 -23.95
CA ILE A 51 -17.86 40.64 -24.16
C ILE A 51 -17.76 39.91 -25.49
N ARG A 52 -18.74 39.07 -25.85
CA ARG A 52 -18.73 38.33 -27.11
C ARG A 52 -18.83 39.26 -28.32
N TYR A 53 -19.69 40.28 -28.28
CA TYR A 53 -19.83 41.27 -29.35
C TYR A 53 -18.60 42.19 -29.46
N THR A 54 -18.07 42.66 -28.33
CA THR A 54 -16.85 43.48 -28.30
C THR A 54 -15.62 42.67 -28.71
N ALA A 55 -15.53 41.39 -28.35
CA ALA A 55 -14.48 40.51 -28.82
C ALA A 55 -14.57 40.28 -30.34
N LEU A 56 -15.79 40.18 -30.90
CA LEU A 56 -16.02 40.09 -32.34
C LEU A 56 -15.60 41.37 -33.08
N GLU A 57 -15.88 42.56 -32.53
CA GLU A 57 -15.37 43.85 -33.05
C GLU A 57 -13.83 43.97 -32.94
N LEU A 58 -13.24 43.49 -31.85
CA LEU A 58 -11.78 43.52 -31.63
C LEU A 58 -11.01 42.45 -32.44
N THR A 59 -11.70 41.48 -33.05
CA THR A 59 -11.10 40.55 -34.02
C THR A 59 -10.85 41.19 -35.38
N ASP A 60 -11.43 42.35 -35.69
CA ASP A 60 -11.08 43.12 -36.89
C ASP A 60 -9.80 43.93 -36.60
N PRO A 61 -8.66 43.59 -37.22
CA PRO A 61 -7.38 44.21 -36.93
C PRO A 61 -7.36 45.73 -37.21
N GLN A 62 -8.22 46.25 -38.08
CA GLN A 62 -8.30 47.70 -38.34
C GLN A 62 -9.03 48.45 -37.21
N ILE A 63 -10.13 47.90 -36.70
CA ILE A 63 -10.90 48.48 -35.59
C ILE A 63 -10.10 48.39 -34.29
N PHE A 64 -9.45 47.25 -34.05
CA PHE A 64 -8.54 47.07 -32.92
C PHE A 64 -7.42 48.13 -32.92
N TYR A 65 -6.80 48.37 -34.08
CA TYR A 65 -5.73 49.36 -34.21
C TYR A 65 -6.22 50.81 -33.99
N GLN A 66 -7.40 51.17 -34.50
CA GLN A 66 -8.00 52.49 -34.25
C GLN A 66 -8.37 52.70 -32.78
N GLN A 67 -8.93 51.68 -32.11
CA GLN A 67 -9.25 51.74 -30.68
C GLN A 67 -7.98 51.85 -29.82
N LEU A 68 -6.91 51.15 -30.20
CA LEU A 68 -5.61 51.28 -29.52
C LEU A 68 -5.04 52.69 -29.71
N GLN A 69 -5.12 53.26 -30.92
CA GLN A 69 -4.67 54.63 -31.17
C GLN A 69 -5.45 55.67 -30.35
N LEU A 70 -6.78 55.53 -30.23
CA LEU A 70 -7.61 56.39 -29.39
C LEU A 70 -7.27 56.22 -27.90
N PHE A 71 -7.06 54.99 -27.45
CA PHE A 71 -6.68 54.70 -26.07
C PHE A 71 -5.32 55.31 -25.69
N PHE A 72 -4.39 55.46 -26.63
CA PHE A 72 -3.06 56.07 -26.39
C PHE A 72 -2.98 57.58 -26.70
N HIS A 73 -4.08 58.21 -27.17
CA HIS A 73 -4.10 59.62 -27.52
C HIS A 73 -4.28 60.56 -26.31
N ASP A 74 -4.93 60.09 -25.25
CA ASP A 74 -5.24 60.89 -24.05
C ASP A 74 -4.13 60.77 -22.98
N GLU A 75 -3.69 61.87 -22.38
CA GLU A 75 -2.57 61.84 -21.40
C GLU A 75 -2.93 61.08 -20.11
N ILE A 76 -4.21 61.12 -19.73
CA ILE A 76 -4.74 60.44 -18.54
C ILE A 76 -4.73 58.92 -18.70
N SER A 77 -5.05 58.41 -19.90
CA SER A 77 -5.00 56.96 -20.18
C SER A 77 -3.57 56.43 -20.24
N ARG A 78 -2.61 57.22 -20.75
CA ARG A 78 -1.17 56.89 -20.72
C ARG A 78 -0.65 56.76 -19.29
N ASN A 79 -1.03 57.69 -18.41
CA ASN A 79 -0.64 57.63 -17.00
C ASN A 79 -1.28 56.43 -16.29
N ASN A 80 -2.55 56.14 -16.55
CA ASN A 80 -3.22 54.96 -15.98
C ASN A 80 -2.63 53.64 -16.48
N ALA A 81 -2.34 53.53 -17.78
CA ALA A 81 -1.67 52.35 -18.35
C ALA A 81 -0.26 52.17 -17.76
N PHE A 82 0.46 53.26 -17.53
CA PHE A 82 1.76 53.24 -16.87
C PHE A 82 1.67 52.71 -15.42
N PHE A 83 0.69 53.17 -14.63
CA PHE A 83 0.47 52.66 -13.27
C PHE A 83 0.06 51.18 -13.26
N VAL A 84 -0.74 50.72 -14.22
CA VAL A 84 -1.10 49.30 -14.36
C VAL A 84 0.13 48.45 -14.72
N CYS A 85 0.96 48.91 -15.66
CA CYS A 85 2.20 48.22 -16.02
C CYS A 85 3.21 48.17 -14.85
N ILE A 86 3.33 49.25 -14.08
CA ILE A 86 4.13 49.27 -12.85
C ILE A 86 3.56 48.30 -11.82
N GLY A 87 2.24 48.28 -11.61
CA GLY A 87 1.58 47.36 -10.69
C GLY A 87 1.81 45.89 -11.06
N LEU A 88 1.70 45.55 -12.36
CA LEU A 88 2.00 44.21 -12.87
C LEU A 88 3.50 43.87 -12.72
N GLY A 89 4.40 44.81 -13.02
CA GLY A 89 5.84 44.62 -12.85
C GLY A 89 6.22 44.40 -11.39
N LEU A 90 5.69 45.21 -10.46
CA LEU A 90 5.93 45.07 -9.03
C LEU A 90 5.28 43.80 -8.45
N GLY A 91 4.09 43.42 -8.92
CA GLY A 91 3.40 42.20 -8.49
C GLY A 91 4.10 40.93 -8.97
N THR A 92 4.56 40.91 -10.23
CA THR A 92 5.32 39.78 -10.79
C THR A 92 6.71 39.67 -10.16
N ALA A 93 7.43 40.79 -10.01
CA ALA A 93 8.71 40.80 -9.31
C ALA A 93 8.55 40.39 -7.84
N GLY A 94 7.56 40.94 -7.14
CA GLY A 94 7.25 40.57 -5.75
C GLY A 94 6.89 39.09 -5.61
N GLY A 95 6.06 38.55 -6.50
CA GLY A 95 5.73 37.12 -6.54
C GLY A 95 6.93 36.23 -6.87
N PHE A 96 7.81 36.67 -7.78
CA PHE A 96 9.05 35.97 -8.13
C PHE A 96 10.04 35.95 -6.96
N PHE A 97 10.28 37.09 -6.31
CA PHE A 97 11.16 37.18 -5.14
C PHE A 97 10.59 36.45 -3.92
N LEU A 98 9.27 36.49 -3.70
CA LEU A 98 8.62 35.66 -2.68
C LEU A 98 8.77 34.18 -3.01
N GLY A 99 8.63 33.81 -4.28
CA GLY A 99 8.88 32.45 -4.79
C GLY A 99 10.32 32.01 -4.53
N LEU A 100 11.31 32.87 -4.79
CA LEU A 100 12.72 32.60 -4.49
C LEU A 100 13.02 32.55 -2.98
N TRP A 101 12.36 33.40 -2.19
CA TRP A 101 12.54 33.41 -0.72
C TRP A 101 11.92 32.18 -0.05
N LEU A 102 10.76 31.72 -0.56
CA LEU A 102 10.13 30.46 -0.16
C LEU A 102 10.90 29.25 -0.70
N ALA A 103 11.51 29.37 -1.89
CA ALA A 103 12.47 28.41 -2.44
C ALA A 103 13.81 28.56 -1.72
N ARG A 104 13.83 28.27 -0.41
CA ARG A 104 15.07 28.15 0.34
C ARG A 104 15.97 27.13 -0.38
N PRO A 105 17.26 27.44 -0.61
CA PRO A 105 18.18 26.44 -1.13
C PRO A 105 18.17 25.27 -0.16
N SER A 106 17.80 24.08 -0.66
CA SER A 106 17.96 22.87 0.10
C SER A 106 19.45 22.74 0.41
N LEU A 107 19.80 22.82 1.70
CA LEU A 107 21.11 22.34 2.15
C LEU A 107 21.30 20.94 1.56
N SER A 108 22.51 20.64 1.07
CA SER A 108 22.82 19.31 0.54
C SER A 108 22.48 18.27 1.60
N ALA A 109 21.32 17.62 1.44
CA ALA A 109 20.85 16.65 2.38
C ALA A 109 21.89 15.52 2.42
N PRO A 110 22.25 15.00 3.61
CA PRO A 110 23.08 13.82 3.68
C PRO A 110 22.44 12.72 2.83
N VAL A 111 23.25 11.98 2.08
CA VAL A 111 22.79 10.91 1.19
C VAL A 111 23.19 9.56 1.75
N MET A 112 22.34 8.56 1.52
CA MET A 112 22.58 7.16 1.86
C MET A 112 22.32 6.28 0.65
N LYS A 113 22.84 5.06 0.67
CA LYS A 113 22.49 4.04 -0.32
C LYS A 113 21.13 3.41 0.02
N ALA A 114 20.31 3.23 -1.00
CA ALA A 114 19.05 2.51 -0.91
C ALA A 114 18.79 1.72 -2.19
N ILE A 115 18.06 0.62 -2.06
CA ILE A 115 17.56 -0.14 -3.19
C ILE A 115 16.23 0.48 -3.59
N ALA A 116 16.26 1.24 -4.68
CA ALA A 116 15.09 1.95 -5.17
C ALA A 116 14.78 1.59 -6.62
N CYS A 117 13.52 1.77 -6.97
CA CYS A 117 13.03 1.68 -8.34
C CYS A 117 13.71 2.74 -9.22
N LYS A 118 14.29 2.32 -10.34
CA LYS A 118 14.95 3.19 -11.32
C LYS A 118 13.97 3.64 -12.40
N ASN A 119 13.33 2.66 -13.02
CA ASN A 119 12.17 2.77 -13.90
C ASN A 119 11.11 1.86 -13.29
N HIS A 120 9.80 2.10 -13.45
CA HIS A 120 8.69 1.33 -12.83
C HIS A 120 8.68 -0.21 -13.08
N HIS A 121 9.79 -0.80 -13.53
CA HIS A 121 10.03 -2.21 -13.83
C HIS A 121 11.43 -2.72 -13.40
N SER A 122 12.32 -1.87 -12.85
CA SER A 122 13.65 -2.31 -12.41
C SER A 122 14.13 -1.61 -11.15
N VAL A 123 15.07 -2.26 -10.45
CA VAL A 123 15.69 -1.75 -9.23
C VAL A 123 17.18 -1.54 -9.39
N SER A 124 17.73 -0.62 -8.63
CA SER A 124 19.17 -0.43 -8.54
C SER A 124 19.54 0.15 -7.19
N LEU A 125 20.78 -0.12 -6.77
CA LEU A 125 21.39 0.59 -5.65
C LEU A 125 21.63 2.05 -6.06
N THR A 126 20.96 2.98 -5.39
CA THR A 126 21.05 4.40 -5.69
C THR A 126 21.29 5.22 -4.43
N ARG A 127 21.75 6.47 -4.61
CA ARG A 127 21.90 7.43 -3.52
C ARG A 127 20.61 8.22 -3.36
N VAL A 128 20.02 8.15 -2.17
CA VAL A 128 18.82 8.90 -1.79
C VAL A 128 19.13 9.80 -0.61
N SER A 129 18.34 10.85 -0.40
CA SER A 129 18.44 11.66 0.82
C SER A 129 18.13 10.82 2.06
N VAL A 130 18.93 10.96 3.11
CA VAL A 130 18.65 10.39 4.42
C VAL A 130 17.32 10.98 4.92
N PRO A 131 16.37 10.13 5.36
CA PRO A 131 15.10 10.60 5.86
C PRO A 131 15.29 11.41 7.15
N GLN A 132 14.41 12.38 7.40
CA GLN A 132 14.40 13.16 8.64
C GLN A 132 13.29 12.64 9.56
N MET A 133 13.54 12.66 10.87
CA MET A 133 12.52 12.32 11.86
C MET A 133 11.48 13.44 11.90
N PHE A 134 10.23 13.12 11.57
CA PHE A 134 9.14 14.08 11.59
C PHE A 134 8.29 13.94 12.85
N SER A 135 8.13 12.72 13.36
CA SER A 135 7.48 12.48 14.64
C SER A 135 8.52 12.49 15.76
N THR A 136 8.09 12.97 16.93
CA THR A 136 8.88 12.91 18.15
C THR A 136 8.91 11.52 18.78
N SER A 137 8.12 10.57 18.27
CA SER A 137 8.13 9.15 18.64
C SER A 137 8.78 8.24 17.59
N ASP A 138 9.37 8.82 16.54
CA ASP A 138 10.07 8.05 15.51
C ASP A 138 11.38 7.47 16.05
N ILE A 139 11.82 6.37 15.45
CA ILE A 139 13.09 5.71 15.76
C ILE A 139 13.89 5.59 14.46
N LEU A 140 15.16 6.01 14.52
CA LEU A 140 16.12 5.90 13.43
C LEU A 140 16.96 4.63 13.62
N ILE A 141 17.01 3.81 12.57
CA ILE A 141 17.61 2.48 12.62
C ILE A 141 18.60 2.34 11.47
N ARG A 142 19.83 1.92 11.79
CA ARG A 142 20.82 1.47 10.81
C ARG A 142 20.51 0.04 10.42
N ILE A 143 20.15 -0.16 9.16
CA ILE A 143 19.75 -1.47 8.66
C ILE A 143 21.00 -2.33 8.44
N ARG A 144 20.91 -3.59 8.88
CA ARG A 144 21.92 -4.62 8.65
C ARG A 144 21.46 -5.59 7.57
N ALA A 145 20.20 -6.00 7.61
CA ALA A 145 19.61 -6.86 6.61
C ALA A 145 18.17 -6.46 6.32
N ALA A 146 17.75 -6.55 5.06
CA ALA A 146 16.38 -6.33 4.63
C ALA A 146 15.89 -7.54 3.82
N SER A 147 14.62 -7.87 3.96
CA SER A 147 14.00 -8.97 3.21
C SER A 147 13.17 -8.45 2.04
N PHE A 148 13.19 -9.17 0.92
CA PHE A 148 12.27 -8.97 -0.19
C PHE A 148 11.17 -10.01 -0.21
N HIS A 149 9.99 -9.56 -0.61
CA HIS A 149 8.78 -10.35 -0.72
C HIS A 149 8.14 -10.12 -2.09
N ARG A 150 7.27 -11.03 -2.54
CA ARG A 150 6.52 -10.87 -3.80
C ARG A 150 5.72 -9.56 -3.88
N LEU A 151 5.32 -9.01 -2.73
CA LEU A 151 4.72 -7.69 -2.68
C LEU A 151 5.68 -6.59 -3.18
N ASP A 152 6.98 -6.68 -2.91
CA ASP A 152 7.97 -5.69 -3.39
C ASP A 152 8.03 -5.66 -4.93
N ASP A 153 7.96 -6.82 -5.58
CA ASP A 153 7.84 -6.92 -7.05
C ASP A 153 6.53 -6.27 -7.56
N ARG A 154 5.41 -6.45 -6.86
CA ARG A 154 4.16 -5.79 -7.22
C ARG A 154 4.21 -4.27 -7.03
N ILE A 155 4.84 -3.82 -5.94
CA ILE A 155 5.03 -2.39 -5.66
C ILE A 155 5.92 -1.77 -6.75
N LEU A 156 6.96 -2.48 -7.18
CA LEU A 156 7.78 -2.12 -8.33
C LEU A 156 6.89 -1.91 -9.57
N HIS A 157 6.00 -2.86 -9.84
CA HIS A 157 5.01 -2.83 -10.94
C HIS A 157 3.78 -1.94 -10.70
N GLY A 158 3.80 -1.07 -9.69
CA GLY A 158 2.80 -0.03 -9.49
C GLY A 158 1.65 -0.35 -8.53
N TYR A 159 1.73 -1.45 -7.79
CA TYR A 159 0.77 -1.75 -6.73
C TYR A 159 0.69 -0.63 -5.69
N GLY A 160 -0.52 -0.15 -5.46
CA GLY A 160 -0.83 0.92 -4.53
C GLY A 160 -0.32 2.30 -4.95
N ARG A 161 0.17 2.49 -6.19
CA ARG A 161 0.79 3.74 -6.65
C ARG A 161 -0.10 4.97 -6.41
N THR A 162 -1.42 4.84 -6.57
CA THR A 162 -2.33 5.97 -6.45
C THR A 162 -2.42 6.41 -4.99
N ILE A 163 -2.74 5.48 -4.08
CA ILE A 163 -2.83 5.78 -2.64
C ILE A 163 -1.47 6.23 -2.11
N ARG A 164 -0.40 5.52 -2.44
CA ARG A 164 0.97 5.80 -1.99
C ARG A 164 1.40 7.22 -2.32
N ARG A 165 1.12 7.71 -3.55
CA ARG A 165 1.40 9.10 -3.93
C ARG A 165 0.58 10.11 -3.14
N MET A 166 -0.69 9.82 -2.84
CA MET A 166 -1.54 10.72 -2.06
C MET A 166 -1.15 10.78 -0.58
N ILE A 167 -0.67 9.68 -0.02
CA ILE A 167 -0.34 9.60 1.41
C ILE A 167 1.14 9.88 1.73
N SER A 168 2.03 9.79 0.75
CA SER A 168 3.45 10.09 0.93
C SER A 168 3.67 11.57 1.22
N MET A 169 4.62 11.87 2.10
CA MET A 169 5.11 13.24 2.31
C MET A 169 6.09 13.68 1.22
N HIS A 170 6.71 12.71 0.53
CA HIS A 170 7.67 12.94 -0.55
C HIS A 170 7.26 12.10 -1.77
N PRO A 171 6.19 12.50 -2.50
CA PRO A 171 5.67 11.72 -3.62
C PRO A 171 6.66 11.60 -4.79
N ASP A 172 7.62 12.53 -4.89
CA ASP A 172 8.63 12.58 -5.93
C ASP A 172 9.95 11.87 -5.55
N ALA A 173 10.07 11.39 -4.30
CA ALA A 173 11.26 10.67 -3.88
C ALA A 173 11.34 9.29 -4.56
N PRO A 174 12.57 8.78 -4.82
CA PRO A 174 12.74 7.43 -5.35
C PRO A 174 12.03 6.38 -4.49
N LEU A 175 11.38 5.43 -5.16
CA LEU A 175 10.62 4.37 -4.51
C LEU A 175 11.56 3.30 -3.94
N VAL A 176 11.88 3.40 -2.65
CA VAL A 176 12.63 2.39 -1.90
C VAL A 176 11.77 1.14 -1.64
N LEU A 177 12.34 -0.05 -1.90
CA LEU A 177 11.67 -1.35 -1.68
C LEU A 177 12.02 -1.96 -0.31
N GLY A 178 11.52 -3.16 -0.04
CA GLY A 178 11.71 -3.91 1.21
C GLY A 178 10.62 -3.59 2.22
N ARG A 179 9.96 -4.63 2.74
CA ARG A 179 8.87 -4.53 3.74
C ARG A 179 9.25 -5.00 5.14
N ALA A 180 10.42 -5.58 5.31
CA ALA A 180 10.94 -5.94 6.62
C ALA A 180 12.46 -5.88 6.63
N ALA A 181 13.01 -5.60 7.81
CA ALA A 181 14.43 -5.48 8.02
C ALA A 181 14.82 -5.76 9.48
N SER A 182 16.10 -5.92 9.72
CA SER A 182 16.72 -5.95 11.02
C SER A 182 17.93 -5.01 11.04
N GLY A 183 18.22 -4.45 12.21
CA GLY A 183 19.20 -3.39 12.34
C GLY A 183 19.46 -2.99 13.78
N VAL A 184 20.16 -1.87 13.93
CA VAL A 184 20.55 -1.32 15.24
C VAL A 184 19.95 0.08 15.38
N VAL A 185 19.38 0.37 16.53
CA VAL A 185 18.85 1.70 16.84
C VAL A 185 19.99 2.71 16.92
N GLU A 186 19.91 3.80 16.17
CA GLU A 186 20.89 4.89 16.21
C GLU A 186 20.38 6.14 16.90
N ALA A 187 19.07 6.41 16.81
CA ALA A 187 18.45 7.51 17.52
C ALA A 187 17.00 7.18 17.85
N VAL A 188 16.55 7.69 18.99
CA VAL A 188 15.19 7.52 19.50
C VAL A 188 14.59 8.90 19.70
N GLY A 189 13.38 9.10 19.16
CA GLY A 189 12.64 10.34 19.35
C GLY A 189 12.30 10.59 20.83
N LYS A 190 12.32 11.86 21.24
CA LYS A 190 12.13 12.28 22.64
C LYS A 190 10.83 11.81 23.31
N ASP A 191 9.77 11.60 22.53
CA ASP A 191 8.45 11.20 23.01
C ASP A 191 8.17 9.71 22.73
N CYS A 192 9.18 8.96 22.27
CA CYS A 192 9.08 7.52 22.07
C CYS A 192 8.96 6.79 23.42
N ARG A 193 8.03 5.84 23.47
CA ARG A 193 7.63 5.02 24.61
C ARG A 193 7.87 3.52 24.39
N SER A 194 8.53 3.13 23.30
CA SER A 194 8.90 1.74 23.02
C SER A 194 9.79 1.09 24.10
N GLY A 195 10.53 1.91 24.86
CA GLY A 195 11.58 1.44 25.76
C GLY A 195 12.81 0.89 25.04
N LEU A 196 12.98 1.22 23.76
CA LEU A 196 14.20 0.96 22.98
C LEU A 196 15.24 2.04 23.25
N GLU A 197 16.51 1.64 23.24
CA GLU A 197 17.66 2.52 23.43
C GLU A 197 18.62 2.46 22.24
N ILE A 198 19.49 3.48 22.11
CA ILE A 198 20.55 3.48 21.10
C ILE A 198 21.45 2.26 21.32
N GLY A 199 21.70 1.50 20.25
CA GLY A 199 22.45 0.25 20.30
C GLY A 199 21.58 -1.01 20.39
N ASP A 200 20.28 -0.90 20.66
CA ASP A 200 19.38 -2.06 20.67
C ASP A 200 19.32 -2.71 19.28
N GLU A 201 19.43 -4.04 19.25
CA GLU A 201 19.22 -4.83 18.05
C GLU A 201 17.73 -5.08 17.83
N VAL A 202 17.24 -4.60 16.70
CA VAL A 202 15.81 -4.55 16.40
C VAL A 202 15.48 -5.19 15.07
N TRP A 203 14.22 -5.52 14.92
CA TRP A 203 13.60 -5.86 13.65
C TRP A 203 12.33 -5.03 13.44
N LEU A 204 11.93 -4.86 12.19
CA LEU A 204 10.86 -3.95 11.83
C LEU A 204 10.09 -4.41 10.61
N VAL A 205 8.87 -3.92 10.49
CA VAL A 205 7.97 -4.18 9.37
C VAL A 205 7.40 -2.88 8.84
N SER A 206 7.41 -2.70 7.53
CA SER A 206 6.81 -1.56 6.83
C SER A 206 5.62 -2.04 6.01
N PRO A 207 4.43 -1.41 6.15
CA PRO A 207 3.28 -1.76 5.35
C PRO A 207 3.47 -1.35 3.88
N TRP A 208 2.66 -1.92 2.98
CA TRP A 208 2.74 -1.70 1.52
C TRP A 208 2.68 -0.22 1.12
N TYR A 209 1.97 0.58 1.91
CA TYR A 209 1.71 1.99 1.60
C TYR A 209 2.81 2.94 2.09
N SER A 210 3.70 2.48 2.97
CA SER A 210 4.80 3.27 3.53
C SER A 210 6.08 3.16 2.69
N ALA A 211 7.06 4.02 2.97
CA ALA A 211 8.39 3.92 2.38
C ALA A 211 9.02 2.55 2.69
N GLY A 212 9.83 2.04 1.77
CA GLY A 212 10.58 0.80 1.99
C GLY A 212 11.76 0.96 2.92
N VAL A 213 12.25 -0.18 3.39
CA VAL A 213 13.28 -0.29 4.43
C VAL A 213 14.59 -0.89 3.92
N ALA A 214 14.70 -1.19 2.61
CA ALA A 214 15.93 -1.65 1.99
C ALA A 214 16.87 -0.47 1.69
N SER A 215 17.38 0.15 2.75
CA SER A 215 18.32 1.28 2.74
C SER A 215 19.29 1.20 3.90
N GLU A 216 20.42 1.91 3.87
CA GLU A 216 21.39 1.91 4.97
C GLU A 216 20.79 2.42 6.29
N ILE A 217 19.87 3.39 6.20
CA ILE A 217 19.15 3.96 7.34
C ILE A 217 17.65 3.99 7.01
N THR A 218 16.81 3.73 8.00
CA THR A 218 15.37 3.96 7.91
C THR A 218 14.86 4.65 9.17
N ILE A 219 13.72 5.31 9.04
CA ILE A 219 12.97 5.86 10.16
C ILE A 219 11.61 5.17 10.18
N VAL A 220 11.23 4.65 11.35
CA VAL A 220 9.95 4.00 11.56
C VAL A 220 9.31 4.51 12.85
N PRO A 221 7.98 4.55 12.92
CA PRO A 221 7.31 4.83 14.18
C PRO A 221 7.55 3.67 15.15
N GLU A 222 7.57 3.96 16.44
CA GLU A 222 7.72 2.96 17.51
C GLU A 222 6.74 1.78 17.41
N SER A 223 5.58 1.99 16.79
CA SER A 223 4.56 0.95 16.61
C SER A 223 4.92 -0.13 15.59
N ARG A 224 6.03 0.01 14.86
CA ARG A 224 6.43 -0.85 13.73
C ARG A 224 7.79 -1.54 13.92
N VAL A 225 8.37 -1.41 15.11
CA VAL A 225 9.69 -1.93 15.47
C VAL A 225 9.61 -2.66 16.81
N GLY A 226 10.37 -3.73 16.95
CA GLY A 226 10.53 -4.47 18.21
C GLY A 226 11.96 -4.98 18.35
N ARG A 227 12.30 -5.52 19.51
CA ARG A 227 13.58 -6.21 19.69
C ARG A 227 13.57 -7.49 18.86
N LYS A 228 14.67 -7.75 18.15
CA LYS A 228 14.78 -9.02 17.42
C LYS A 228 14.95 -10.19 18.40
N PRO A 229 14.64 -11.44 18.00
CA PRO A 229 14.97 -12.62 18.79
C PRO A 229 16.47 -12.64 19.13
N PHE A 230 16.82 -12.99 20.37
CA PHE A 230 18.22 -12.93 20.81
C PHE A 230 19.07 -14.07 20.24
N ILE A 231 18.43 -15.15 19.78
CA ILE A 231 19.11 -16.32 19.19
C ILE A 231 19.43 -16.16 17.70
N THR A 232 18.97 -15.09 17.04
CA THR A 232 19.11 -14.92 15.59
C THR A 232 20.11 -13.82 15.23
N GLY A 233 20.87 -14.05 14.15
CA GLY A 233 21.62 -12.98 13.47
C GLY A 233 20.69 -12.04 12.69
N PHE A 234 21.23 -10.96 12.13
CA PHE A 234 20.45 -9.96 11.42
C PHE A 234 19.74 -10.54 10.18
N GLU A 235 20.41 -11.36 9.38
CA GLU A 235 19.84 -11.95 8.16
C GLU A 235 18.64 -12.85 8.49
N ALA A 236 18.79 -13.70 9.51
CA ALA A 236 17.71 -14.55 10.01
C ALA A 236 16.57 -13.72 10.60
N ALA A 237 16.87 -12.71 11.42
CA ALA A 237 15.84 -11.82 11.98
C ALA A 237 15.08 -11.07 10.88
N ALA A 238 15.73 -10.59 9.83
CA ALA A 238 15.06 -9.86 8.75
C ALA A 238 14.04 -10.73 7.98
N SER A 239 14.13 -12.05 8.03
CA SER A 239 13.28 -12.97 7.27
C SER A 239 11.82 -13.04 7.75
N LEU A 240 11.54 -12.62 8.98
CA LEU A 240 10.30 -12.95 9.69
C LEU A 240 9.30 -11.80 9.88
N PRO A 241 9.69 -10.52 10.07
CA PRO A 241 8.76 -9.49 10.49
C PRO A 241 7.56 -9.32 9.55
N TYR A 242 7.78 -9.30 8.24
CA TYR A 242 6.67 -9.17 7.27
C TYR A 242 5.87 -10.46 7.14
N SER A 243 6.54 -11.55 6.77
CA SER A 243 5.92 -12.86 6.52
C SER A 243 5.20 -13.40 7.75
N GLY A 244 5.81 -13.26 8.93
CA GLY A 244 5.22 -13.60 10.22
C GLY A 244 4.04 -12.71 10.58
N SER A 245 4.13 -11.39 10.35
CA SER A 245 2.98 -10.50 10.61
C SER A 245 1.79 -10.86 9.74
N VAL A 246 2.01 -11.15 8.45
CA VAL A 246 0.97 -11.62 7.52
C VAL A 246 0.39 -12.96 7.98
N ALA A 247 1.23 -13.92 8.38
CA ALA A 247 0.78 -15.20 8.91
C ALA A 247 -0.09 -15.04 10.17
N MET A 248 0.34 -14.21 11.13
CA MET A 248 -0.44 -13.93 12.36
C MET A 248 -1.78 -13.25 12.05
N GLY A 249 -1.81 -12.34 11.07
CA GLY A 249 -3.06 -11.76 10.58
C GLY A 249 -4.00 -12.81 9.98
N ALA A 250 -3.46 -13.75 9.19
CA ALA A 250 -4.22 -14.82 8.56
C ALA A 250 -4.76 -15.84 9.58
N LEU A 251 -3.95 -16.23 10.56
CA LEU A 251 -4.34 -17.09 11.67
C LEU A 251 -5.49 -16.47 12.47
N LYS A 252 -5.40 -15.18 12.78
CA LYS A 252 -6.47 -14.44 13.45
C LYS A 252 -7.76 -14.41 12.63
N GLN A 253 -7.68 -14.22 11.32
CA GLN A 253 -8.85 -14.25 10.42
C GLN A 253 -9.49 -15.65 10.36
N ALA A 254 -8.67 -16.69 10.51
CA ALA A 254 -9.09 -18.09 10.55
C ALA A 254 -9.62 -18.55 11.92
N ASP A 255 -9.53 -17.72 12.96
CA ASP A 255 -9.79 -18.08 14.36
C ASP A 255 -8.88 -19.22 14.87
N LEU A 256 -7.65 -19.24 14.36
CA LEU A 256 -6.61 -20.21 14.70
C LEU A 256 -5.56 -19.61 15.63
N GLY A 257 -5.22 -20.34 16.69
CA GLY A 257 -4.17 -20.01 17.65
C GLY A 257 -3.78 -21.23 18.47
N GLU A 258 -2.92 -21.03 19.46
CA GLU A 258 -2.34 -22.07 20.34
C GLU A 258 -3.36 -23.06 20.90
N HIS A 259 -4.56 -22.59 21.25
CA HIS A 259 -5.60 -23.40 21.89
C HIS A 259 -6.74 -23.81 20.95
N THR A 260 -6.77 -23.33 19.71
CA THR A 260 -7.88 -23.60 18.76
C THR A 260 -7.46 -24.45 17.56
N CYS A 261 -6.15 -24.66 17.36
CA CYS A 261 -5.62 -25.46 16.24
C CYS A 261 -5.68 -26.98 16.48
N ALA A 262 -5.75 -27.44 17.72
CA ALA A 262 -5.65 -28.87 18.03
C ALA A 262 -6.72 -29.69 17.28
N GLY A 263 -6.28 -30.71 16.54
CA GLY A 263 -7.14 -31.60 15.77
C GLY A 263 -7.71 -31.01 14.46
N LYS A 264 -7.38 -29.75 14.13
CA LYS A 264 -7.79 -29.12 12.87
C LYS A 264 -6.98 -29.65 11.70
N ARG A 265 -7.62 -29.83 10.55
CA ARG A 265 -6.97 -30.21 9.29
C ARG A 265 -6.79 -28.97 8.44
N ILE A 266 -5.55 -28.64 8.12
CA ILE A 266 -5.21 -27.39 7.42
C ILE A 266 -4.50 -27.69 6.12
N LEU A 267 -4.90 -27.02 5.04
CA LEU A 267 -4.16 -26.99 3.79
C LEU A 267 -3.42 -25.66 3.66
N VAL A 268 -2.10 -25.70 3.50
CA VAL A 268 -1.28 -24.52 3.17
C VAL A 268 -0.84 -24.62 1.72
N GLN A 269 -1.40 -23.77 0.87
CA GLN A 269 -0.96 -23.66 -0.52
C GLN A 269 0.38 -22.91 -0.57
N ASP A 270 1.33 -23.47 -1.33
CA ASP A 270 2.73 -23.04 -1.42
C ASP A 270 3.37 -22.88 -0.03
N GLY A 271 3.48 -23.99 0.70
CA GLY A 271 4.12 -24.06 2.00
C GLY A 271 5.58 -23.61 2.01
N CYS A 272 6.25 -23.55 0.85
CA CYS A 272 7.60 -23.01 0.72
C CYS A 272 7.69 -21.50 0.53
N SER A 273 6.57 -20.79 0.46
CA SER A 273 6.58 -19.33 0.62
C SER A 273 7.01 -18.94 2.04
N PRO A 274 7.55 -17.71 2.25
CA PRO A 274 7.85 -17.19 3.59
C PRO A 274 6.68 -17.31 4.57
N VAL A 275 5.47 -16.96 4.13
CA VAL A 275 4.25 -17.03 4.95
C VAL A 275 3.86 -18.47 5.22
N GLY A 276 3.95 -19.35 4.21
CA GLY A 276 3.67 -20.77 4.34
C GLY A 276 4.59 -21.45 5.36
N CYS A 277 5.87 -21.11 5.35
CA CYS A 277 6.85 -21.64 6.31
C CYS A 277 6.48 -21.28 7.76
N VAL A 278 5.96 -20.08 8.00
CA VAL A 278 5.50 -19.65 9.34
C VAL A 278 4.23 -20.38 9.73
N LEU A 279 3.22 -20.40 8.84
CA LEU A 279 1.94 -21.06 9.10
C LEU A 279 2.13 -22.55 9.41
N THR A 280 2.90 -23.27 8.60
CA THR A 280 3.15 -24.71 8.78
C THR A 280 3.75 -25.01 10.15
N GLN A 281 4.78 -24.25 10.56
CA GLN A 281 5.44 -24.46 11.85
C GLN A 281 4.50 -24.21 13.03
N LEU A 282 3.85 -23.05 13.07
CA LEU A 282 2.98 -22.67 14.19
C LEU A 282 1.79 -23.62 14.32
N MET A 283 1.07 -23.87 13.23
CA MET A 283 -0.10 -24.75 13.27
C MET A 283 0.28 -26.18 13.66
N LYS A 284 1.43 -26.69 13.20
CA LYS A 284 1.91 -28.00 13.61
C LYS A 284 2.21 -28.04 15.11
N LYS A 285 2.93 -27.03 15.62
CA LYS A 285 3.24 -26.91 17.06
C LYS A 285 1.99 -26.80 17.93
N TRP A 286 0.93 -26.19 17.40
CA TRP A 286 -0.36 -26.06 18.08
C TRP A 286 -1.30 -27.25 17.87
N GLY A 287 -0.81 -28.36 17.28
CA GLY A 287 -1.52 -29.63 17.22
C GLY A 287 -2.48 -29.80 16.04
N ALA A 288 -2.37 -28.96 14.99
CA ALA A 288 -3.08 -29.19 13.74
C ALA A 288 -2.39 -30.28 12.89
N SER A 289 -3.16 -30.93 12.02
CA SER A 289 -2.65 -31.74 10.91
C SER A 289 -2.45 -30.85 9.69
N VAL A 290 -1.21 -30.66 9.25
CA VAL A 290 -0.88 -29.72 8.18
C VAL A 290 -0.56 -30.46 6.90
N THR A 291 -1.40 -30.28 5.88
CA THR A 291 -1.07 -30.63 4.49
C THR A 291 -0.54 -29.40 3.79
N ALA A 292 0.62 -29.49 3.14
CA ALA A 292 1.20 -28.37 2.40
C ALA A 292 1.33 -28.71 0.91
N THR A 293 1.10 -27.75 0.02
CA THR A 293 1.51 -27.88 -1.37
C THR A 293 2.88 -27.22 -1.57
N CYS A 294 3.79 -27.81 -2.33
CA CYS A 294 5.08 -27.18 -2.63
C CYS A 294 5.74 -27.77 -3.89
N TYR A 295 6.85 -27.18 -4.35
CA TYR A 295 7.69 -27.78 -5.39
C TYR A 295 8.50 -28.96 -4.84
N VAL A 296 8.90 -29.92 -5.70
CA VAL A 296 9.61 -31.17 -5.29
C VAL A 296 10.85 -30.88 -4.46
N ARG A 297 11.66 -29.90 -4.88
CA ARG A 297 12.88 -29.48 -4.18
C ARG A 297 12.65 -29.04 -2.73
N SER A 298 11.44 -28.56 -2.43
CA SER A 298 11.09 -27.99 -1.12
C SER A 298 10.51 -29.03 -0.16
N VAL A 299 10.17 -30.23 -0.65
CA VAL A 299 9.55 -31.29 0.16
C VAL A 299 10.35 -31.62 1.44
N PRO A 300 11.69 -31.80 1.40
CA PRO A 300 12.45 -32.09 2.61
C PRO A 300 12.36 -30.98 3.64
N VAL A 301 12.43 -29.72 3.18
CA VAL A 301 12.34 -28.53 4.06
C VAL A 301 10.94 -28.46 4.68
N ILE A 302 9.88 -28.56 3.88
CA ILE A 302 8.50 -28.43 4.38
C ILE A 302 8.09 -29.54 5.34
N ARG A 303 8.59 -30.77 5.12
CA ARG A 303 8.44 -31.84 6.11
C ARG A 303 9.20 -31.55 7.41
N ALA A 304 10.43 -31.04 7.32
CA ALA A 304 11.20 -30.66 8.50
C ALA A 304 10.54 -29.52 9.29
N LEU A 305 9.83 -28.61 8.60
CA LEU A 305 9.02 -27.55 9.22
C LEU A 305 7.71 -28.05 9.85
N GLY A 306 7.32 -29.31 9.62
CA GLY A 306 6.22 -29.96 10.32
C GLY A 306 4.98 -30.30 9.47
N ALA A 307 5.05 -30.24 8.14
CA ALA A 307 3.95 -30.73 7.31
C ALA A 307 3.79 -32.26 7.44
N ASP A 308 2.57 -32.70 7.74
CA ASP A 308 2.18 -34.11 7.87
C ASP A 308 2.04 -34.78 6.50
N ASP A 309 1.48 -34.05 5.54
CA ASP A 309 1.36 -34.49 4.15
C ASP A 309 1.81 -33.38 3.20
N VAL A 310 2.38 -33.78 2.07
CA VAL A 310 2.90 -32.85 1.06
C VAL A 310 2.38 -33.23 -0.31
N ILE A 311 1.77 -32.26 -0.99
CA ILE A 311 1.28 -32.37 -2.36
C ILE A 311 2.24 -31.59 -3.26
N THR A 312 2.92 -32.28 -4.17
CA THR A 312 3.84 -31.63 -5.10
C THR A 312 3.08 -30.89 -6.21
N LEU A 313 3.32 -29.59 -6.35
CA LEU A 313 2.70 -28.74 -7.38
C LEU A 313 3.18 -29.09 -8.80
N ARG A 314 4.42 -29.57 -8.90
CA ARG A 314 5.07 -30.01 -10.13
C ARG A 314 5.71 -31.36 -9.87
N GLY A 315 5.40 -32.38 -10.66
CA GLY A 315 6.30 -33.52 -10.83
C GLY A 315 7.26 -33.19 -11.97
N GLU A 316 8.46 -33.76 -11.99
CA GLU A 316 9.01 -34.11 -13.31
C GLU A 316 7.90 -34.90 -14.01
N SER A 317 7.54 -34.49 -15.24
CA SER A 317 6.46 -35.13 -16.00
C SER A 317 6.54 -36.65 -15.82
N PRO A 318 5.43 -37.37 -15.61
CA PRO A 318 5.43 -38.78 -15.96
C PRO A 318 6.03 -38.89 -17.36
N SER A 319 6.95 -39.82 -17.56
CA SER A 319 7.53 -40.17 -18.86
C SER A 319 6.48 -40.53 -19.93
N ASP A 320 5.20 -40.50 -19.58
CA ASP A 320 4.06 -40.65 -20.46
C ASP A 320 3.69 -39.28 -21.04
N GLY A 321 4.16 -39.03 -22.26
CA GLY A 321 4.04 -37.77 -23.00
C GLY A 321 2.62 -37.32 -23.36
N LEU A 322 1.71 -37.21 -22.39
CA LEU A 322 0.31 -36.86 -22.61
C LEU A 322 -0.07 -35.42 -22.20
N PHE A 323 0.84 -34.64 -21.62
CA PHE A 323 0.58 -33.23 -21.29
C PHE A 323 1.66 -32.30 -21.86
N LEU A 324 1.51 -31.96 -23.15
CA LEU A 324 2.19 -30.84 -23.81
C LEU A 324 1.49 -29.49 -23.50
N SER A 325 1.18 -29.21 -22.24
CA SER A 325 0.73 -27.86 -21.85
C SER A 325 1.89 -27.10 -21.24
N THR A 326 2.35 -26.05 -21.93
CA THR A 326 3.36 -25.08 -21.47
C THR A 326 2.86 -24.15 -20.36
N ASP A 327 1.58 -24.23 -19.99
CA ASP A 327 0.98 -23.40 -18.95
C ASP A 327 1.15 -24.06 -17.57
N SER A 328 2.07 -23.52 -16.77
CA SER A 328 2.38 -24.00 -15.43
C SER A 328 1.17 -24.02 -14.52
N SER A 329 0.23 -23.07 -14.68
CA SER A 329 -0.95 -22.94 -13.83
C SER A 329 -1.93 -24.12 -14.00
N LEU A 330 -2.01 -24.71 -15.19
CA LEU A 330 -2.88 -25.85 -15.48
C LEU A 330 -2.34 -27.14 -14.87
N VAL A 331 -1.01 -27.32 -14.90
CA VAL A 331 -0.35 -28.49 -14.31
C VAL A 331 -0.51 -28.50 -12.79
N GLU A 332 -0.33 -27.36 -12.14
CA GLU A 332 -0.54 -27.23 -10.69
C GLU A 332 -2.01 -27.55 -10.32
N LYS A 333 -2.96 -27.05 -11.13
CA LYS A 333 -4.40 -27.31 -10.96
C LYS A 333 -4.73 -28.78 -11.06
N PHE A 334 -4.19 -29.44 -12.07
CA PHE A 334 -4.38 -30.87 -12.26
C PHE A 334 -3.84 -31.65 -11.07
N ASN A 335 -2.58 -31.41 -10.69
CA ASN A 335 -1.93 -32.13 -9.59
C ASN A 335 -2.66 -31.96 -8.26
N LEU A 336 -3.05 -30.72 -7.92
CA LEU A 336 -3.81 -30.48 -6.70
C LEU A 336 -5.18 -31.18 -6.74
N SER A 337 -5.92 -31.04 -7.85
CA SER A 337 -7.24 -31.66 -7.98
C SER A 337 -7.19 -33.19 -7.89
N HIS A 338 -6.21 -33.80 -8.54
CA HIS A 338 -5.98 -35.25 -8.51
C HIS A 338 -5.57 -35.71 -7.11
N ALA A 339 -4.65 -34.99 -6.47
CA ALA A 339 -4.19 -35.30 -5.12
C ALA A 339 -5.31 -35.18 -4.07
N LEU A 340 -6.20 -34.20 -4.20
CA LEU A 340 -7.33 -34.02 -3.30
C LEU A 340 -8.43 -35.06 -3.54
N ALA A 341 -8.71 -35.40 -4.81
CA ALA A 341 -9.70 -36.42 -5.15
C ALA A 341 -9.29 -37.83 -4.66
N THR A 342 -8.00 -38.15 -4.69
CA THR A 342 -7.48 -39.45 -4.23
C THR A 342 -7.46 -39.61 -2.72
N ARG A 343 -7.47 -38.50 -1.96
CA ARG A 343 -7.33 -38.52 -0.50
C ARG A 343 -8.66 -38.59 0.26
N GLU A 344 -9.77 -38.19 -0.35
CA GLU A 344 -11.08 -38.03 0.33
C GLU A 344 -11.00 -37.22 1.65
N ILE A 345 -10.05 -36.27 1.72
CA ILE A 345 -9.85 -35.41 2.91
C ILE A 345 -10.59 -34.09 2.73
N THR A 346 -11.15 -33.60 3.83
CA THR A 346 -11.66 -32.23 3.96
C THR A 346 -10.81 -31.42 4.93
N PHE A 347 -10.75 -30.11 4.75
CA PHE A 347 -9.96 -29.19 5.57
C PHE A 347 -10.87 -28.23 6.33
N ASP A 348 -10.49 -27.92 7.56
CA ASP A 348 -11.13 -26.86 8.35
C ASP A 348 -10.76 -25.48 7.78
N VAL A 349 -9.50 -25.30 7.37
CA VAL A 349 -9.01 -24.05 6.78
C VAL A 349 -8.07 -24.34 5.63
N ILE A 350 -8.19 -23.54 4.56
CA ILE A 350 -7.26 -23.54 3.42
C ILE A 350 -6.61 -22.15 3.33
N PHE A 351 -5.29 -22.10 3.44
CA PHE A 351 -4.50 -20.87 3.29
C PHE A 351 -3.92 -20.77 1.88
N PHE A 352 -4.06 -19.60 1.28
CA PHE A 352 -3.37 -19.23 0.04
C PHE A 352 -2.25 -18.25 0.33
N THR A 353 -1.02 -18.62 -0.06
CA THR A 353 0.18 -17.80 0.17
C THR A 353 0.72 -17.15 -1.09
N THR A 354 0.22 -17.56 -2.25
CA THR A 354 0.58 -17.03 -3.55
C THR A 354 -0.66 -16.78 -4.39
N PRO A 355 -0.58 -15.92 -5.42
CA PRO A 355 -1.68 -15.78 -6.36
C PRO A 355 -1.82 -17.09 -7.11
N VAL A 356 -2.97 -17.75 -6.97
CA VAL A 356 -3.24 -18.99 -7.69
C VAL A 356 -4.39 -18.81 -8.66
N SER A 357 -4.26 -19.42 -9.84
CA SER A 357 -5.27 -19.42 -10.89
C SER A 357 -6.42 -20.42 -10.64
N TYR A 358 -6.59 -20.91 -9.41
CA TYR A 358 -7.66 -21.86 -9.10
C TYR A 358 -9.01 -21.16 -8.98
N ASP A 359 -10.04 -21.84 -9.46
CA ASP A 359 -11.40 -21.50 -9.10
C ASP A 359 -11.64 -21.88 -7.64
N LYS A 360 -11.83 -20.89 -6.77
CA LYS A 360 -12.13 -21.12 -5.34
C LYS A 360 -13.35 -22.00 -5.16
N ASN A 361 -14.30 -21.97 -6.10
CA ASN A 361 -15.49 -22.83 -6.09
C ASN A 361 -15.15 -24.33 -6.11
N PHE A 362 -14.04 -24.71 -6.74
CA PHE A 362 -13.58 -26.10 -6.72
C PHE A 362 -13.16 -26.53 -5.31
N LEU A 363 -12.43 -25.68 -4.61
CA LEU A 363 -11.89 -26.00 -3.28
C LEU A 363 -12.95 -26.00 -2.17
N HIS A 364 -14.07 -25.32 -2.39
CA HIS A 364 -15.22 -25.39 -1.47
C HIS A 364 -15.72 -26.83 -1.25
N LYS A 365 -15.50 -27.75 -2.21
CA LYS A 365 -15.85 -29.17 -2.07
C LYS A 365 -14.98 -29.92 -1.06
N TYR A 366 -13.79 -29.41 -0.78
CA TYR A 366 -12.82 -29.99 0.16
C TYR A 366 -12.80 -29.27 1.50
N LEU A 367 -13.77 -28.38 1.77
CA LEU A 367 -13.93 -27.76 3.08
C LEU A 367 -14.84 -28.62 3.97
N SER A 368 -14.48 -28.72 5.24
CA SER A 368 -15.37 -29.23 6.28
C SER A 368 -16.55 -28.26 6.47
N PRO A 369 -17.69 -28.69 7.05
CA PRO A 369 -18.79 -27.79 7.37
C PRO A 369 -18.31 -26.59 8.20
N GLY A 370 -18.54 -25.36 7.71
CA GLY A 370 -18.07 -24.13 8.35
C GLY A 370 -16.59 -23.79 8.10
N GLY A 371 -15.90 -24.58 7.27
CA GLY A 371 -14.52 -24.33 6.88
C GLY A 371 -14.34 -23.06 6.06
N ARG A 372 -13.11 -22.52 6.07
CA ARG A 372 -12.81 -21.21 5.48
C ARG A 372 -11.62 -21.25 4.56
N ILE A 373 -11.63 -20.36 3.56
CA ILE A 373 -10.48 -20.08 2.70
C ILE A 373 -9.94 -18.71 3.08
N ILE A 374 -8.65 -18.62 3.33
CA ILE A 374 -7.96 -17.39 3.74
C ILE A 374 -6.85 -17.08 2.75
N ASP A 375 -6.93 -15.90 2.12
CA ASP A 375 -5.87 -15.39 1.25
C ASP A 375 -4.93 -14.51 2.05
N THR A 376 -3.64 -14.81 1.98
CA THR A 376 -2.58 -13.97 2.55
C THR A 376 -1.90 -13.10 1.50
N TYR A 377 -2.16 -13.38 0.22
CA TYR A 377 -1.75 -12.55 -0.90
C TYR A 377 -2.66 -11.32 -1.05
N GLU A 378 -2.08 -10.15 -1.28
CA GLU A 378 -2.86 -8.92 -1.31
C GLU A 378 -3.75 -8.82 -2.56
N ALA A 379 -5.03 -8.50 -2.40
CA ALA A 379 -5.93 -8.30 -3.54
C ALA A 379 -5.48 -7.10 -4.40
N PRO A 380 -5.70 -7.10 -5.73
CA PRO A 380 -5.44 -5.93 -6.55
C PRO A 380 -6.26 -4.73 -6.04
N LEU A 381 -5.62 -3.55 -5.96
CA LEU A 381 -6.25 -2.34 -5.47
C LEU A 381 -6.94 -1.60 -6.61
N TRP A 382 -8.27 -1.57 -6.60
CA TRP A 382 -9.07 -0.88 -7.63
C TRP A 382 -8.73 0.62 -7.76
N THR A 383 -8.17 1.20 -6.71
CA THR A 383 -7.71 2.60 -6.71
C THR A 383 -6.55 2.87 -7.68
N ASP A 384 -5.81 1.85 -8.12
CA ASP A 384 -4.72 2.03 -9.09
C ASP A 384 -5.23 2.25 -10.52
N ASP A 385 -6.47 1.81 -10.79
CA ASP A 385 -7.18 1.90 -12.06
C ASP A 385 -8.07 3.16 -12.16
N PHE A 386 -8.18 3.94 -11.08
CA PHE A 386 -9.01 5.15 -11.08
C PHE A 386 -8.53 6.17 -12.12
N GLY A 387 -9.47 6.63 -12.95
CA GLY A 387 -9.30 7.82 -13.80
C GLY A 387 -9.32 9.13 -13.00
N PHE A 388 -9.27 10.26 -13.70
CA PHE A 388 -9.16 11.60 -13.09
C PHE A 388 -10.22 11.87 -12.01
N PHE A 389 -11.50 11.65 -12.31
CA PHE A 389 -12.59 11.89 -11.35
C PHE A 389 -12.55 10.95 -10.15
N GLY A 390 -12.20 9.67 -10.36
CA GLY A 390 -12.03 8.70 -9.27
C GLY A 390 -10.89 9.11 -8.33
N ARG A 391 -9.78 9.61 -8.88
CA ARG A 391 -8.65 10.12 -8.08
C ARG A 391 -9.01 11.39 -7.31
N PHE A 392 -9.81 12.28 -7.87
CA PHE A 392 -10.31 13.46 -7.16
C PHE A 392 -11.15 13.05 -5.94
N GLY A 393 -12.11 12.13 -6.13
CA GLY A 393 -12.92 11.58 -5.04
C GLY A 393 -12.06 10.87 -3.98
N LEU A 394 -11.09 10.06 -4.40
CA LEU A 394 -10.15 9.39 -3.50
C LEU A 394 -9.31 10.39 -2.69
N SER A 395 -8.84 11.47 -3.31
CA SER A 395 -8.08 12.53 -2.63
C SER A 395 -8.91 13.20 -1.53
N PHE A 396 -10.21 13.40 -1.76
CA PHE A 396 -11.12 13.90 -0.74
C PHE A 396 -11.25 12.91 0.43
N ILE A 397 -11.45 11.62 0.14
CA ILE A 397 -11.50 10.55 1.16
C ILE A 397 -10.19 10.49 1.95
N VAL A 398 -9.04 10.62 1.29
CA VAL A 398 -7.73 10.58 1.95
C VAL A 398 -7.56 11.75 2.90
N THR A 399 -7.94 12.95 2.46
CA THR A 399 -7.92 14.15 3.30
C THR A 399 -8.83 13.99 4.50
N LEU A 400 -10.05 13.48 4.30
CA LEU A 400 -11.02 13.25 5.37
C LEU A 400 -10.50 12.23 6.39
N ARG A 401 -9.90 11.13 5.93
CA ARG A 401 -9.32 10.08 6.82
C ARG A 401 -8.14 10.62 7.63
N ARG A 402 -7.27 11.42 7.01
CA ARG A 402 -6.17 12.12 7.71
C ARG A 402 -6.70 13.09 8.76
N PHE A 403 -7.71 13.89 8.41
CA PHE A 403 -8.35 14.82 9.33
C PHE A 403 -8.99 14.09 10.52
N ALA A 404 -9.72 12.99 10.27
CA ALA A 404 -10.28 12.15 11.32
C ALA A 404 -9.19 11.55 12.21
N GLY A 405 -8.09 11.07 11.63
CA GLY A 405 -6.96 10.53 12.39
C GLY A 405 -6.27 11.59 13.26
N TRP A 406 -6.11 12.80 12.74
CA TRP A 406 -5.62 13.95 13.51
C TRP A 406 -6.56 14.28 14.68
N LEU A 407 -7.87 14.33 14.44
CA LEU A 407 -8.88 14.60 15.45
C LEU A 407 -8.87 13.54 16.57
N LEU A 408 -8.72 12.26 16.21
CA LEU A 408 -8.70 11.12 17.14
C LEU A 408 -7.31 10.81 17.70
N ARG A 409 -6.27 11.57 17.33
CA ARG A 409 -4.86 11.30 17.66
C ARG A 409 -4.42 9.87 17.32
N SER A 410 -5.00 9.31 16.26
CA SER A 410 -4.70 7.97 15.77
C SER A 410 -4.38 8.06 14.28
N PRO A 411 -3.13 7.81 13.84
CA PRO A 411 -2.78 7.95 12.45
C PRO A 411 -3.63 6.98 11.60
N PRO A 412 -4.08 7.41 10.42
CA PRO A 412 -4.91 6.56 9.58
C PRO A 412 -4.12 5.34 9.11
N ASP A 413 -4.57 4.14 9.49
CA ASP A 413 -4.04 2.90 8.94
C ASP A 413 -4.66 2.64 7.56
N TRP A 414 -3.83 2.30 6.57
CA TRP A 414 -4.26 1.97 5.20
C TRP A 414 -4.24 0.46 4.95
N GLY A 415 -4.18 -0.33 6.02
CA GLY A 415 -4.23 -1.78 6.00
C GLY A 415 -3.06 -2.43 6.76
N GLY A 416 -3.26 -3.65 7.22
CA GLY A 416 -2.23 -4.39 7.96
C GLY A 416 -2.10 -3.99 9.44
N PRO A 417 -3.18 -4.00 10.24
CA PRO A 417 -3.09 -3.78 11.69
C PRO A 417 -2.22 -4.84 12.38
N HIS A 418 -2.05 -6.01 11.75
CA HIS A 418 -1.17 -7.08 12.20
C HIS A 418 0.32 -6.74 12.05
N MET A 419 0.71 -5.74 11.26
CA MET A 419 2.11 -5.34 11.08
C MET A 419 2.52 -4.34 12.18
N CYS A 420 2.44 -4.71 13.45
CA CYS A 420 2.79 -3.82 14.58
C CYS A 420 3.75 -4.50 15.57
N HIS A 421 4.36 -3.70 16.44
CA HIS A 421 5.32 -4.17 17.44
C HIS A 421 4.77 -5.31 18.30
N LEU A 422 3.48 -5.30 18.68
CA LEU A 422 2.86 -6.39 19.44
C LEU A 422 2.96 -7.74 18.73
N THR A 423 2.73 -7.77 17.42
CA THR A 423 2.89 -8.98 16.61
C THR A 423 4.36 -9.37 16.50
N LEU A 424 5.26 -8.40 16.37
CA LEU A 424 6.70 -8.66 16.36
C LEU A 424 7.14 -9.27 17.70
N ASP A 425 6.69 -8.75 18.84
CA ASP A 425 7.04 -9.28 20.15
C ASP A 425 6.52 -10.71 20.34
N GLN A 426 5.31 -11.02 19.86
CA GLN A 426 4.79 -12.39 19.84
C GLN A 426 5.65 -13.33 18.99
N LEU A 427 6.01 -12.92 17.78
CA LEU A 427 6.88 -13.69 16.89
C LEU A 427 8.27 -13.87 17.51
N ALA A 428 8.80 -12.86 18.20
CA ALA A 428 10.07 -12.97 18.90
C ALA A 428 9.99 -14.03 20.01
N GLY A 429 8.89 -14.03 20.78
CA GLY A 429 8.59 -15.07 21.77
C GLY A 429 8.65 -16.47 21.16
N TYR A 430 7.90 -16.71 20.07
CA TYR A 430 7.89 -18.00 19.39
C TYR A 430 9.25 -18.45 18.87
N VAL A 431 10.07 -17.52 18.37
CA VAL A 431 11.44 -17.85 17.94
C VAL A 431 12.32 -18.20 19.13
N ASN A 432 12.30 -17.37 20.18
CA ASN A 432 13.12 -17.58 21.38
C ASN A 432 12.75 -18.88 22.12
N GLU A 433 11.49 -19.29 22.11
CA GLU A 433 10.99 -20.54 22.68
C GLU A 433 11.25 -21.77 21.79
N GLY A 434 11.75 -21.57 20.56
CA GLY A 434 12.00 -22.65 19.60
C GLY A 434 10.74 -23.23 18.96
N LEU A 435 9.61 -22.53 19.06
CA LEU A 435 8.36 -22.87 18.38
C LEU A 435 8.41 -22.50 16.88
N LEU A 436 9.16 -21.46 16.53
CA LEU A 436 9.27 -20.93 15.18
C LEU A 436 10.73 -20.75 14.78
N GLN A 437 11.12 -21.29 13.63
CA GLN A 437 12.45 -21.13 13.06
C GLN A 437 12.42 -20.17 11.86
N THR A 438 13.48 -19.38 11.71
CA THR A 438 13.69 -18.50 10.56
C THR A 438 14.11 -19.32 9.35
N VAL A 439 13.49 -19.07 8.19
CA VAL A 439 13.81 -19.75 6.93
C VAL A 439 14.35 -18.72 5.93
N VAL A 440 15.67 -18.73 5.75
CA VAL A 440 16.40 -17.90 4.78
C VAL A 440 16.89 -18.80 3.66
N ASP A 441 16.53 -18.50 2.42
CA ASP A 441 17.00 -19.26 1.24
C ASP A 441 18.36 -18.75 0.78
N GLN A 442 18.41 -17.46 0.43
CA GLN A 442 19.56 -16.81 -0.16
C GLN A 442 19.76 -15.40 0.40
N VAL A 443 21.03 -15.02 0.49
CA VAL A 443 21.49 -13.71 0.93
C VAL A 443 22.25 -13.06 -0.22
N PHE A 444 21.79 -11.89 -0.64
CA PHE A 444 22.36 -11.08 -1.72
C PHE A 444 23.05 -9.84 -1.16
N THR A 445 23.93 -9.25 -1.97
CA THR A 445 24.43 -7.89 -1.71
C THR A 445 23.50 -6.85 -2.33
N PRO A 446 23.57 -5.57 -1.90
CA PRO A 446 22.70 -4.53 -2.43
C PRO A 446 22.88 -4.28 -3.95
N GLU A 447 24.05 -4.59 -4.50
CA GLU A 447 24.32 -4.53 -5.94
C GLU A 447 23.53 -5.57 -6.73
N ASP A 448 23.18 -6.69 -6.09
CA ASP A 448 22.45 -7.82 -6.67
C ASP A 448 20.94 -7.77 -6.44
N ALA A 449 20.41 -6.59 -6.10
CA ALA A 449 19.00 -6.39 -5.78
C ALA A 449 18.03 -6.91 -6.85
N GLU A 450 18.39 -6.79 -8.14
CA GLU A 450 17.55 -7.27 -9.24
C GLU A 450 17.46 -8.80 -9.23
N ARG A 451 18.59 -9.49 -9.02
CA ARG A 451 18.63 -10.95 -8.87
C ARG A 451 17.87 -11.42 -7.63
N ALA A 452 17.90 -10.64 -6.55
CA ALA A 452 17.11 -10.92 -5.36
C ALA A 452 15.59 -10.83 -5.64
N LEU A 453 15.15 -9.85 -6.44
CA LEU A 453 13.74 -9.75 -6.88
C LEU A 453 13.34 -10.86 -7.85
N GLU A 454 14.21 -11.28 -8.75
CA GLU A 454 13.95 -12.45 -9.61
C GLU A 454 13.81 -13.73 -8.77
N HIS A 455 14.65 -13.87 -7.73
CA HIS A 455 14.65 -15.04 -6.87
C HIS A 455 13.33 -15.20 -6.10
N ILE A 456 12.78 -14.14 -5.50
CA ILE A 456 11.50 -14.21 -4.73
C ILE A 456 10.29 -14.68 -5.57
N CYS A 457 10.36 -14.48 -6.89
CA CYS A 457 9.33 -14.88 -7.84
C CYS A 457 9.61 -16.25 -8.49
N SER A 458 10.76 -16.85 -8.20
CA SER A 458 11.16 -18.14 -8.75
C SER A 458 10.48 -19.31 -8.02
N GLU A 459 10.13 -20.37 -8.76
CA GLU A 459 9.76 -21.68 -8.19
C GLU A 459 10.88 -22.31 -7.34
N LYS A 460 12.09 -21.76 -7.46
CA LYS A 460 13.27 -22.13 -6.68
C LYS A 460 13.37 -21.43 -5.33
N ALA A 461 12.51 -20.48 -4.98
CA ALA A 461 12.59 -19.85 -3.66
C ALA A 461 12.01 -20.75 -2.56
N ILE A 462 12.71 -20.86 -1.42
CA ILE A 462 12.24 -21.55 -0.21
C ILE A 462 12.40 -20.64 1.00
N GLY A 463 11.29 -20.08 1.48
CA GLY A 463 11.34 -19.08 2.55
C GLY A 463 11.79 -17.73 2.01
N SER A 464 12.62 -17.02 2.77
CA SER A 464 12.87 -15.59 2.55
C SER A 464 14.16 -15.31 1.79
N THR A 465 14.11 -14.29 0.94
CA THR A 465 15.28 -13.71 0.27
C THR A 465 15.74 -12.46 1.00
N ILE A 466 17.02 -12.41 1.34
CA ILE A 466 17.60 -11.34 2.15
C ILE A 466 18.63 -10.55 1.34
N VAL A 467 18.69 -9.24 1.57
CA VAL A 467 19.77 -8.37 1.12
C VAL A 467 20.47 -7.79 2.34
N THR A 468 21.79 -7.87 2.38
CA THR A 468 22.58 -7.47 3.55
C THR A 468 23.41 -6.22 3.27
N PHE A 469 23.26 -5.20 4.11
CA PHE A 469 24.07 -3.99 4.11
C PHE A 469 25.25 -4.21 5.05
N ARG A 470 26.33 -4.77 4.50
CA ARG A 470 27.59 -4.92 5.26
C ARG A 470 28.27 -3.56 5.35
N ASP A 471 28.70 -3.18 6.56
CA ASP A 471 29.64 -2.08 6.70
C ASP A 471 30.93 -2.50 5.98
N GLY A 472 31.40 -1.69 5.03
CA GLY A 472 32.69 -1.90 4.39
C GLY A 472 33.77 -1.97 5.48
N LYS A 473 34.54 -3.06 5.48
CA LYS A 473 35.81 -3.11 6.22
C LYS A 473 36.81 -2.14 5.64
#